data_AF-A0A3B1AUX0-F1
#
_entry.id   AF-A0A3B1AUX0-F1
#
_cell.length_a   1.000
_cell.length_b   1.000
_cell.length_c   1.000
_cell.angle_alpha   90.00
_cell.angle_beta   90.00
_cell.angle_gamma   90.00
#
_symmetry.space_group_name_H-M   'P 1'
#
loop_
_entity.id
_entity.type
_entity.pdbx_description
1 polymer ?
#
loop_
_entity_poly.entity_id
_entity_poly.type
_entity_poly.pdbx_seq_one_letter_code
_entity_poly.pdbx_strand_id
1 'polypeptide(L)' 'MFTKQQPVVGAWYVNRTGKLMKVKLMAWHHQEAVSVLIEYLDGNRKVVDMNAWYSLELSRNLQQAARSLLQQ' A
#
# COMPACT_ATOMS: atom_id res chain seq x y z
N MET A 1 11.66 -0.28 -6.39
CA MET A 1 12.17 -0.99 -5.20
C MET A 1 11.06 -1.01 -4.18
N PHE A 2 10.85 -2.15 -3.51
CA PHE A 2 9.87 -2.26 -2.44
C PHE A 2 10.46 -1.69 -1.15
N THR A 3 9.78 -0.70 -0.55
CA THR A 3 10.26 -0.02 0.66
C THR A 3 9.08 0.35 1.56
N LYS A 4 9.36 0.81 2.78
CA LYS A 4 8.34 1.47 3.61
C LYS A 4 7.86 2.73 2.90
N GLN A 5 6.56 2.84 2.69
CA GLN A 5 5.95 3.99 2.03
C GLN A 5 5.03 4.71 3.00
N GLN A 6 5.00 6.04 2.98
CA GLN A 6 3.90 6.78 3.57
C GLN A 6 2.63 6.54 2.73
N PRO A 7 1.47 6.26 3.35
CA PRO A 7 0.23 6.14 2.61
C PRO A 7 -0.19 7.49 2.06
N VAL A 8 -0.75 7.47 0.85
CA VAL A 8 -1.31 8.66 0.20
C VAL A 8 -2.67 8.27 -0.35
N VAL A 9 -3.72 8.94 0.12
CA VAL A 9 -5.09 8.69 -0.35
C VAL A 9 -5.16 8.89 -1.87
N GLY A 10 -5.78 7.94 -2.56
CA GLY A 10 -5.89 7.93 -4.02
C GLY A 10 -4.71 7.29 -4.75
N ALA A 11 -3.57 7.07 -4.10
CA ALA A 11 -2.41 6.44 -4.72
C ALA A 11 -2.54 4.92 -4.80
N TRP A 12 -1.91 4.37 -5.84
CA TRP A 12 -1.77 2.93 -6.07
C TRP A 12 -0.42 2.43 -5.58
N TYR A 13 -0.44 1.25 -4.98
CA TYR A 13 0.73 0.55 -4.47
C TYR A 13 0.66 -0.90 -4.88
N VAL A 14 1.83 -1.49 -5.09
CA VAL A 14 1.98 -2.93 -5.24
C VAL A 14 2.89 -3.45 -4.14
N ASN A 15 2.54 -4.58 -3.55
CA ASN A 15 3.35 -5.28 -2.55
C ASN A 15 4.25 -6.33 -3.20
N ARG A 16 5.10 -7.00 -2.41
CA ARG A 16 6.00 -8.06 -2.90
C ARG A 16 5.29 -9.28 -3.49
N THR A 17 4.01 -9.51 -3.18
CA THR A 17 3.23 -10.60 -3.80
C THR A 17 2.60 -10.18 -5.13
N GLY A 18 2.91 -9.00 -5.65
CA GLY A 18 2.32 -8.48 -6.89
C GLY A 18 0.88 -8.00 -6.77
N LYS A 19 0.31 -7.95 -5.55
CA LYS A 19 -1.06 -7.47 -5.35
C LYS A 19 -1.10 -5.96 -5.43
N LEU A 20 -1.94 -5.45 -6.33
CA LEU A 20 -2.20 -4.03 -6.48
C LEU A 20 -3.32 -3.59 -5.53
N MET A 21 -3.10 -2.48 -4.83
CA MET A 21 -4.04 -1.91 -3.88
C MET A 21 -4.05 -0.38 -3.95
N LYS A 22 -5.22 0.22 -3.75
CA LYS A 22 -5.43 1.67 -3.69
C LYS A 22 -5.73 2.08 -2.26
N VAL A 23 -5.11 3.16 -1.79
CA VAL A 23 -5.53 3.79 -0.53
C VAL A 23 -6.80 4.60 -0.79
N LYS A 24 -7.89 4.26 -0.11
CA LYS A 24 -9.19 4.93 -0.26
C LYS A 24 -9.43 5.99 0.81
N LEU A 25 -8.93 5.75 2.01
CA LEU A 25 -9.12 6.62 3.17
C LEU A 25 -7.97 6.46 4.15
N MET A 26 -7.69 7.52 4.92
CA MET A 26 -6.76 7.50 6.04
C MET A 26 -7.48 8.04 7.27
N ALA A 27 -7.44 7.29 8.36
CA ALA A 27 -7.98 7.71 9.65
C ALA A 27 -6.88 8.39 10.47
N TRP A 28 -7.25 9.45 11.16
CA TRP A 28 -6.35 10.27 11.97
C TRP A 28 -6.84 10.35 13.41
N HIS A 29 -5.89 10.37 14.35
CA HIS A 29 -6.13 10.61 15.76
C HIS A 29 -5.07 11.58 16.28
N HIS A 30 -5.49 12.73 16.84
CA HIS A 30 -4.59 13.78 17.35
C HIS A 30 -3.37 14.05 16.44
N GLN A 31 -3.61 14.23 15.13
CA GLN A 31 -2.60 14.52 14.10
C GLN A 31 -1.71 13.34 13.67
N GLU A 32 -1.94 12.14 14.18
CA GLU A 32 -1.25 10.93 13.71
C GLU A 32 -2.18 10.08 12.84
N ALA A 33 -1.66 9.60 11.71
CA ALA A 33 -2.35 8.58 10.95
C ALA A 33 -2.36 7.29 11.78
N VAL A 34 -3.54 6.69 11.97
CA VAL A 34 -3.70 5.48 12.80
C VAL A 34 -4.05 4.25 11.97
N SER A 35 -4.74 4.46 10.85
CA SER A 35 -5.09 3.37 9.93
C SER A 35 -5.40 3.87 8.53
N VAL A 36 -5.39 2.94 7.59
CA VAL A 36 -5.71 3.17 6.18
C VAL A 36 -6.72 2.16 5.69
N LEU A 37 -7.69 2.64 4.92
CA LEU A 37 -8.57 1.77 4.13
C LEU A 37 -7.90 1.53 2.78
N ILE A 38 -7.62 0.26 2.48
CA ILE A 38 -7.14 -0.18 1.18
C ILE A 38 -8.26 -0.89 0.41
N GLU A 39 -8.23 -0.77 -0.91
CA GLU A 39 -9.08 -1.50 -1.84
C GLU A 39 -8.19 -2.25 -2.84
N TYR A 40 -8.39 -3.56 -2.96
CA TYR A 40 -7.74 -4.39 -3.97
C TYR A 40 -8.49 -4.32 -5.30
N LEU A 41 -7.89 -4.85 -6.37
CA LEU A 41 -8.47 -4.85 -7.72
C LEU A 41 -9.82 -5.58 -7.84
N ASP A 42 -10.02 -6.60 -7.01
CA ASP A 42 -11.29 -7.35 -6.93
C ASP A 42 -12.40 -6.58 -6.17
N GLY A 43 -12.10 -5.35 -5.72
CA GLY A 43 -13.00 -4.53 -4.92
C GLY A 43 -13.02 -4.86 -3.43
N ASN A 44 -12.24 -5.86 -2.98
CA ASN A 44 -12.16 -6.22 -1.57
C ASN A 44 -11.49 -5.09 -0.79
N ARG A 45 -12.08 -4.70 0.34
CA ARG A 45 -11.63 -3.60 1.18
C ARG A 45 -11.17 -4.08 2.53
N LYS A 46 -10.06 -3.52 3.01
CA LYS A 46 -9.52 -3.82 4.34
C LYS A 46 -9.03 -2.57 5.02
N VAL A 47 -9.29 -2.46 6.33
CA VAL A 47 -8.63 -1.48 7.18
C VAL A 47 -7.33 -2.10 7.68
N VAL A 48 -6.25 -1.35 7.58
CA VAL A 48 -4.90 -1.76 8.00
C VAL A 48 -4.39 -0.69 8.95
N ASP A 49 -3.94 -1.07 10.14
CA ASP A 49 -3.25 -0.13 11.03
C ASP A 49 -1.88 0.28 10.45
N MET A 50 -1.27 1.32 11.00
CA MET A 50 -0.01 1.84 10.48
C MET A 50 1.16 0.87 10.64
N ASN A 51 1.17 0.03 11.68
CA ASN A 51 2.24 -0.95 11.87
C ASN A 51 2.20 -2.01 10.75
N ALA A 52 1.02 -2.55 10.49
CA ALA A 52 0.77 -3.48 9.41
C ALA A 52 1.01 -2.83 8.04
N TRP A 53 0.64 -1.55 7.85
CA TRP A 53 0.93 -0.83 6.60
C TRP A 53 2.44 -0.77 6.31
N TYR A 54 3.25 -0.39 7.31
CA TYR A 54 4.71 -0.28 7.13
C TYR A 54 5.42 -1.64 6.99
N SER A 55 4.77 -2.76 7.32
CA SER A 55 5.33 -4.10 7.06
C SER A 55 5.04 -4.64 5.66
N LEU A 56 4.21 -3.96 4.85
CA LEU A 56 3.81 -4.48 3.54
C LEU A 56 4.87 -4.37 2.44
N GLU A 57 5.95 -3.62 2.67
CA GLU A 57 7.02 -3.32 1.70
C GLU A 57 6.48 -3.03 0.28
N LEU A 58 6.30 -1.74 -0.02
CA LEU A 58 5.48 -1.30 -1.15
C LEU A 58 6.28 -0.57 -2.21
N SER A 59 5.81 -0.62 -3.44
CA SER A 59 6.28 0.23 -4.53
C SER A 59 5.12 1.05 -5.09
N ARG A 60 5.36 2.35 -5.29
CA ARG A 60 4.47 3.25 -6.05
C ARG A 60 4.78 3.28 -7.54
N ASN A 61 6.01 2.89 -7.91
CA ASN A 61 6.41 2.79 -9.31
C ASN A 61 6.10 1.38 -9.82
N LEU A 62 4.99 1.23 -10.54
CA LEU A 62 4.50 -0.07 -11.01
C LEU A 62 5.43 -0.70 -12.05
N GLN A 63 6.04 0.09 -12.94
CA GLN A 63 7.00 -0.41 -13.92
C GLN A 63 8.24 -0.99 -13.24
N GLN A 64 8.78 -0.26 -12.26
CA GLN A 64 9.93 -0.73 -11.50
C GLN A 64 9.59 -1.96 -10.65
N ALA A 65 8.40 -1.98 -10.05
CA ALA A 65 7.95 -3.13 -9.28
C ALA A 65 7.82 -4.39 -10.15
N ALA A 66 7.22 -4.26 -11.34
CA ALA A 66 7.09 -5.37 -12.28
C ALA A 66 8.47 -5.94 -12.66
N ARG A 67 9.46 -5.08 -12.95
CA ARG A 67 10.84 -5.53 -13.21
C ARG A 67 11.43 -6.28 -12.02
N SER A 68 11.26 -5.78 -10.80
CA SER A 68 11.77 -6.43 -9.59
C SER A 68 11.09 -7.76 -9.29
N LEU A 69 9.80 -7.92 -9.61
CA LEU A 69 9.07 -9.18 -9.40
C LEU A 69 9.46 -10.26 -10.40
N LEU A 70 9.84 -9.88 -11.63
CA LEU A 70 10.28 -10.82 -12.67
C LEU A 70 11.71 -11.33 -12.48
N GLN A 71 12.47 -10.72 -11.57
CA GLN A 71 13.87 -11.05 -11.27
C GLN A 71 14.03 -11.91 -10.00
N GLN A 72 12.93 -12.27 -9.33
CA GLN A 72 12.88 -13.11 -8.14
C GLN A 72 12.60 -14.56 -8.53
#